data_AF-A0A8H3F6L0-F1
#
_entry.id   AF-A0A8H3F6L0-F1
#
_cell.length_a   1.000
_cell.length_b   1.000
_cell.length_c   1.000
_cell.angle_alpha   90.00
_cell.angle_beta   90.00
_cell.angle_gamma   90.00
#
_symmetry.space_group_name_H-M   'P 1'
#
loop_
_entity.id
_entity.type
_entity.pdbx_description
1 polymer ?
#
loop_
_entity_poly.entity_id
_entity_poly.type
_entity_poly.pdbx_seq_one_letter_code
_entity_poly.pdbx_strand_id
1 'polypeptide(L)'
;MDDGLVFRDADPSEDDELARIMYNAFLPIWNHNWFQCLSSPLALIPATTSPPTPLQAARLAFYRSWFRLVRVHSGAVTLAYTPSTVHPAPSATNPPLFFTTSPSNDIAAVVLLLPPHARPSWADPLIAWRTGLLPALLGLGARGMYRVCVTFEGNVERMIAKGLQARNVAEGKQVNLLMCHGCVRNPEWTGEKPARRLLEWTIERWWEGEEGKGGRPTPVWLDTSVEEGVRAYEEIGFEVLGEMGVDTGCDVEGVRLRAEDTGEDREKARKRSRQWVMLKMPPGEGKGGVE
;
A
#
# COMPACT_ATOMS: atom_id res chain seq x y z
N MET A 1 3.95 9.68 -26.42
CA MET A 1 5.37 9.38 -26.15
C MET A 1 5.38 8.11 -25.34
N ASP A 2 6.05 7.08 -25.84
CA ASP A 2 6.26 5.83 -25.11
C ASP A 2 7.28 6.12 -24.00
N ASP A 3 6.84 6.12 -22.75
CA ASP A 3 7.69 6.43 -21.59
C ASP A 3 8.52 5.22 -21.14
N GLY A 4 8.51 4.13 -21.92
CA GLY A 4 9.34 2.95 -21.69
C GLY A 4 8.95 2.14 -20.46
N LEU A 5 7.77 2.41 -19.88
CA LEU A 5 7.29 1.76 -18.68
C LEU A 5 6.77 0.35 -19.00
N VAL A 6 7.33 -0.66 -18.32
CA VAL A 6 6.97 -2.07 -18.49
C VAL A 6 6.28 -2.57 -17.23
N PHE A 7 5.16 -3.29 -17.40
CA PHE A 7 4.39 -3.90 -16.32
C PHE A 7 4.58 -5.42 -16.30
N ARG A 8 4.76 -6.00 -15.12
CA ARG A 8 4.86 -7.46 -14.93
C ARG A 8 4.59 -7.89 -13.50
N ASP A 9 4.45 -9.20 -13.32
CA ASP A 9 4.56 -9.81 -12.00
C ASP A 9 6.00 -9.72 -11.47
N ALA A 10 6.12 -9.48 -10.18
CA ALA A 10 7.38 -9.52 -9.45
C ALA A 10 7.78 -10.97 -9.17
N ASP A 11 9.04 -11.29 -9.40
CA ASP A 11 9.64 -12.56 -8.98
C ASP A 11 9.85 -12.56 -7.45
N PRO A 12 9.69 -13.70 -6.76
CA PRO A 12 9.95 -13.79 -5.32
C PRO A 12 11.37 -13.35 -4.91
N SER A 13 12.35 -13.44 -5.79
CA SER A 13 13.72 -12.95 -5.54
C SER A 13 13.80 -11.42 -5.41
N GLU A 14 12.79 -10.68 -5.87
CA GLU A 14 12.71 -9.22 -5.79
C GLU A 14 12.09 -8.72 -4.49
N ASP A 15 11.44 -9.58 -3.69
CA ASP A 15 10.68 -9.19 -2.50
C ASP A 15 11.52 -8.36 -1.50
N ASP A 16 12.82 -8.61 -1.42
CA ASP A 16 13.76 -7.88 -0.56
C ASP A 16 14.06 -6.46 -1.04
N GLU A 17 14.12 -6.24 -2.37
CA GLU A 17 14.24 -4.91 -2.95
C GLU A 17 12.91 -4.17 -2.81
N LEU A 18 11.80 -4.82 -3.14
CA LEU A 18 10.46 -4.26 -3.03
C LEU A 18 10.12 -3.85 -1.60
N ALA A 19 10.51 -4.64 -0.59
CA ALA A 19 10.31 -4.28 0.81
C ALA A 19 11.08 -3.02 1.23
N ARG A 20 12.29 -2.82 0.71
CA ARG A 20 13.07 -1.59 0.97
C ARG A 20 12.45 -0.38 0.27
N ILE A 21 11.97 -0.57 -0.95
CA ILE A 21 11.24 0.44 -1.71
C ILE A 21 9.99 0.87 -0.93
N MET A 22 9.14 -0.08 -0.53
CA MET A 22 7.95 0.17 0.29
C MET A 22 8.30 0.81 1.64
N TYR A 23 9.39 0.37 2.27
CA TYR A 23 9.87 0.99 3.49
C TYR A 23 10.13 2.49 3.34
N ASN A 24 10.91 2.88 2.34
CA ASN A 24 11.28 4.27 2.11
C ASN A 24 10.09 5.12 1.63
N ALA A 25 9.28 4.55 0.74
CA ALA A 25 8.04 5.12 0.21
C ALA A 25 7.05 5.56 1.29
N PHE A 26 6.91 4.76 2.35
CA PHE A 26 5.92 4.99 3.38
C PHE A 26 6.44 5.76 4.59
N LEU A 27 7.70 6.22 4.59
CA LEU A 27 8.24 7.08 5.65
C LEU A 27 7.37 8.32 5.95
N PRO A 28 6.83 9.07 4.96
CA PRO A 28 5.99 10.23 5.24
C PRO A 28 4.53 9.86 5.56
N ILE A 29 4.16 8.58 5.55
CA ILE A 29 2.76 8.15 5.70
C ILE A 29 2.47 7.85 7.18
N TRP A 30 1.56 8.63 7.75
CA TRP A 30 1.32 8.68 9.19
C TRP A 30 0.93 7.34 9.81
N ASN A 31 0.11 6.54 9.13
CA ASN A 31 -0.43 5.30 9.71
C ASN A 31 0.70 4.29 9.98
N HIS A 32 1.68 4.16 9.09
CA HIS A 32 2.80 3.24 9.27
C HIS A 32 3.75 3.65 10.39
N ASN A 33 3.98 4.96 10.57
CA ASN A 33 4.74 5.48 11.70
C ASN A 33 3.96 5.29 13.02
N TRP A 34 2.65 5.50 12.98
CA TRP A 34 1.74 5.26 14.10
C TRP A 34 1.69 3.77 14.49
N PHE A 35 1.69 2.84 13.55
CA PHE A 35 1.77 1.40 13.83
C PHE A 35 2.99 1.05 14.67
N GLN A 36 4.14 1.67 14.40
CA GLN A 36 5.37 1.41 15.15
C GLN A 36 5.53 2.21 16.44
N CYS A 37 4.53 3.02 16.81
CA CYS A 37 4.56 3.84 18.03
C CYS A 37 5.79 4.75 18.14
N LEU A 38 6.28 5.25 17.01
CA LEU A 38 7.55 5.99 16.91
C LEU A 38 7.57 7.24 17.80
N SER A 39 8.73 7.51 18.39
CA SER A 39 9.04 8.75 19.12
C SER A 39 9.88 9.74 18.30
N SER A 40 10.38 9.29 17.16
CA SER A 40 11.16 10.04 16.19
C SER A 40 10.97 9.43 14.79
N PRO A 41 11.04 10.22 13.71
CA PRO A 41 11.00 9.70 12.35
C PRO A 41 12.08 8.63 12.12
N LEU A 42 11.79 7.64 11.27
CA LEU A 42 12.80 6.70 10.84
C LEU A 42 13.62 7.27 9.68
N ALA A 43 14.91 6.91 9.64
CA ALA A 43 15.77 7.28 8.54
C ALA A 43 15.56 6.37 7.33
N LEU A 44 15.84 6.91 6.15
CA LEU A 44 15.93 6.15 4.91
C LEU A 44 16.92 4.99 5.06
N ILE A 45 16.60 3.86 4.41
CA ILE A 45 17.54 2.75 4.26
C ILE A 45 18.20 2.91 2.88
N PRO A 46 19.46 3.36 2.81
CA PRO A 46 20.20 3.37 1.57
C PRO A 46 20.51 1.93 1.16
N ALA A 47 20.82 1.73 -0.11
CA ALA A 47 21.15 0.39 -0.61
C ALA A 47 22.49 -0.14 -0.15
N THR A 48 23.40 0.76 0.23
CA THR A 48 24.75 0.41 0.62
C THR A 48 24.92 0.52 2.13
N THR A 49 25.17 -0.66 2.71
CA THR A 49 26.19 -0.96 3.74
C THR A 49 25.97 -0.62 5.21
N SER A 50 24.90 0.07 5.63
CA SER A 50 24.56 0.08 7.07
C SER A 50 23.49 -0.98 7.39
N PRO A 51 23.69 -1.85 8.39
CA PRO A 51 22.63 -2.76 8.83
C PRO A 51 21.45 -1.92 9.37
N PRO A 52 20.21 -2.30 9.05
CA PRO A 52 19.05 -1.58 9.54
C PRO A 52 19.00 -1.61 11.07
N THR A 53 18.57 -0.50 11.69
CA THR A 53 18.26 -0.47 13.12
C THR A 53 17.12 -1.46 13.45
N PRO A 54 16.91 -1.85 14.72
CA PRO A 54 15.83 -2.76 15.08
C PRO A 54 14.44 -2.31 14.59
N LEU A 55 14.13 -1.01 14.67
CA LEU A 55 12.86 -0.46 14.18
C LEU A 55 12.75 -0.52 12.66
N GLN A 56 13.84 -0.25 11.95
CA GLN A 56 13.94 -0.38 10.50
C GLN A 56 13.75 -1.84 10.07
N ALA A 57 14.43 -2.78 10.76
CA ALA A 57 14.34 -4.20 10.50
C ALA A 57 12.91 -4.74 10.73
N ALA A 58 12.24 -4.31 11.81
CA ALA A 58 10.85 -4.67 12.07
C ALA A 58 9.90 -4.18 10.96
N ARG A 59 10.07 -2.96 10.48
CA ARG A 59 9.27 -2.41 9.38
C ARG A 59 9.56 -3.11 8.05
N LEU A 60 10.81 -3.43 7.75
CA LEU A 60 11.17 -4.24 6.59
C LEU A 60 10.55 -5.64 6.66
N ALA A 61 10.58 -6.28 7.83
CA ALA A 61 9.94 -7.58 8.05
C ALA A 61 8.42 -7.50 7.83
N PHE A 62 7.78 -6.39 8.21
CA PHE A 62 6.37 -6.14 7.94
C PHE A 62 6.08 -6.05 6.44
N TYR A 63 6.83 -5.30 5.64
CA TYR A 63 6.58 -5.27 4.19
C TYR A 63 6.91 -6.61 3.50
N ARG A 64 7.98 -7.30 3.93
CA ARG A 64 8.30 -8.66 3.45
C ARG A 64 7.15 -9.65 3.68
N SER A 65 6.52 -9.59 4.86
CA SER A 65 5.44 -10.51 5.18
C SER A 65 4.21 -10.25 4.34
N TRP A 66 3.94 -9.00 3.93
CA TRP A 66 2.86 -8.68 2.99
C TRP A 66 3.06 -9.32 1.61
N PHE A 67 4.26 -9.24 1.03
CA PHE A 67 4.54 -9.93 -0.25
C PHE A 67 4.31 -11.44 -0.14
N ARG A 68 4.83 -12.05 0.92
CA ARG A 68 4.65 -13.49 1.17
C ARG A 68 3.19 -13.86 1.40
N LEU A 69 2.45 -13.04 2.13
CA LEU A 69 1.02 -13.24 2.37
C LEU A 69 0.22 -13.22 1.08
N VAL A 70 0.46 -12.23 0.22
CA VAL A 70 -0.16 -12.15 -1.10
C VAL A 70 0.10 -13.41 -1.91
N ARG A 71 1.37 -13.86 -1.97
CA ARG A 71 1.74 -15.06 -2.72
C ARG A 71 1.14 -16.35 -2.13
N VAL A 72 1.09 -16.49 -0.79
CA VAL A 72 0.48 -17.65 -0.12
C VAL A 72 -1.01 -17.77 -0.45
N HIS A 73 -1.69 -16.64 -0.62
CA HIS A 73 -3.08 -16.61 -1.05
C HIS A 73 -3.27 -16.70 -2.57
N SER A 74 -2.21 -16.97 -3.36
CA SER A 74 -2.26 -16.93 -4.83
C SER A 74 -2.67 -15.58 -5.41
N GLY A 75 -2.39 -14.50 -4.67
CA GLY A 75 -2.53 -13.13 -5.15
C GLY A 75 -1.36 -12.70 -6.03
N ALA A 76 -1.46 -11.47 -6.55
CA ALA A 76 -0.49 -10.91 -7.47
C ALA A 76 0.36 -9.82 -6.79
N VAL A 77 1.68 -9.95 -6.91
CA VAL A 77 2.63 -8.86 -6.65
C VAL A 77 3.06 -8.35 -8.01
N THR A 78 2.65 -7.14 -8.33
CA THR A 78 2.88 -6.52 -9.65
C THR A 78 3.77 -5.30 -9.51
N LEU A 79 4.61 -5.07 -10.51
CA LEU A 79 5.50 -3.91 -10.53
C LEU A 79 5.53 -3.25 -11.89
N ALA A 80 5.86 -1.96 -11.88
CA ALA A 80 6.20 -1.18 -13.05
C ALA A 80 7.68 -0.85 -12.99
N TYR A 81 8.39 -0.97 -14.11
CA TYR A 81 9.80 -0.63 -14.18
C TYR A 81 10.18 -0.10 -15.55
N THR A 82 11.29 0.64 -15.59
CA THR A 82 11.88 1.09 -16.85
C THR A 82 13.19 0.34 -17.09
N PRO A 83 13.37 -0.31 -18.25
CA PRO A 83 14.62 -0.97 -18.58
C PRO A 83 15.78 0.04 -18.59
N SER A 84 16.89 -0.32 -17.94
CA SER A 84 18.08 0.54 -17.79
C SER A 84 18.75 0.95 -19.11
N THR A 85 18.32 0.41 -20.26
CA THR A 85 18.77 0.80 -21.60
C THR A 85 18.15 2.11 -22.11
N VAL A 86 17.10 2.62 -21.46
CA VAL A 86 16.33 3.79 -21.93
C VAL A 86 16.80 5.11 -21.28
N HIS A 87 17.42 5.06 -20.09
CA HIS A 87 17.93 6.25 -19.40
C HIS A 87 19.45 6.18 -19.22
N PRO A 88 20.23 7.14 -19.78
CA PRO A 88 21.64 7.27 -19.42
C PRO A 88 21.75 7.57 -17.92
N ALA A 89 22.74 6.95 -17.27
CA ALA A 89 22.97 7.08 -15.82
C ALA A 89 22.87 8.55 -15.36
N PRO A 90 22.20 8.83 -14.23
CA PRO A 90 22.05 10.19 -13.73
C PRO A 90 23.43 10.84 -13.54
N SER A 91 23.59 12.05 -14.07
CA SER A 91 24.81 12.84 -13.92
C SER A 91 25.13 13.09 -12.44
N ALA A 92 26.39 12.92 -12.06
CA ALA A 92 26.89 12.88 -10.68
C ALA A 92 26.71 14.18 -9.85
N THR A 93 26.01 15.18 -10.37
CA THR A 93 25.93 16.53 -9.81
C THR A 93 24.77 16.74 -8.83
N ASN A 94 23.76 15.87 -8.85
CA ASN A 94 22.67 15.87 -7.85
C ASN A 94 22.25 14.41 -7.58
N PRO A 95 22.76 13.74 -6.55
CA PRO A 95 22.30 12.40 -6.20
C PRO A 95 20.83 12.52 -5.77
N PRO A 96 19.87 11.85 -6.45
CA PRO A 96 18.50 11.93 -5.97
C PRO A 96 18.39 11.12 -4.67
N LEU A 97 17.47 11.53 -3.81
CA LEU A 97 17.40 11.14 -2.39
C LEU A 97 17.15 9.63 -2.12
N PHE A 98 17.08 8.80 -3.16
CA PHE A 98 16.61 7.42 -3.09
C PHE A 98 17.33 6.51 -4.11
N PHE A 99 18.60 6.17 -3.90
CA PHE A 99 19.30 5.28 -4.84
C PHE A 99 19.84 3.99 -4.24
N THR A 100 19.57 2.91 -4.97
CA THR A 100 20.18 1.61 -4.83
C THR A 100 21.10 1.24 -5.98
N THR A 101 22.13 0.47 -5.67
CA THR A 101 23.27 0.13 -6.54
C THR A 101 23.07 -1.11 -7.42
N SER A 102 21.84 -1.52 -7.74
CA SER A 102 21.64 -2.62 -8.70
C SER A 102 21.42 -2.06 -10.12
N PRO A 103 22.21 -2.47 -11.13
CA PRO A 103 22.13 -1.99 -12.51
C PRO A 103 20.98 -2.64 -13.31
N SER A 104 19.95 -3.17 -12.65
CA SER A 104 18.87 -3.93 -13.29
C SER A 104 17.52 -3.31 -12.96
N ASN A 105 17.02 -2.44 -13.84
CA ASN A 105 15.66 -1.89 -13.87
C ASN A 105 15.31 -0.89 -12.76
N ASP A 106 14.88 0.30 -13.16
CA ASP A 106 14.34 1.29 -12.22
C ASP A 106 12.87 0.98 -11.93
N ILE A 107 12.60 0.38 -10.76
CA ILE A 107 11.24 0.07 -10.31
C ILE A 107 10.53 1.38 -9.97
N ALA A 108 9.42 1.63 -10.68
CA ALA A 108 8.63 2.85 -10.65
C ALA A 108 7.36 2.73 -9.78
N ALA A 109 6.80 1.52 -9.61
CA ALA A 109 5.64 1.30 -8.77
C ALA A 109 5.48 -0.16 -8.37
N VAL A 110 4.72 -0.40 -7.29
CA VAL A 110 4.37 -1.73 -6.79
C VAL A 110 2.90 -1.76 -6.39
N VAL A 111 2.18 -2.81 -6.81
CA VAL A 111 0.79 -3.07 -6.43
C VAL A 111 0.63 -4.50 -5.93
N LEU A 112 -0.05 -4.64 -4.79
CA LEU A 112 -0.39 -5.89 -4.12
C LEU A 112 -1.88 -6.18 -4.24
N LEU A 113 -2.22 -7.28 -4.88
CA LEU A 113 -3.60 -7.74 -5.07
C LEU A 113 -3.83 -9.08 -4.38
N LEU A 114 -4.76 -9.13 -3.43
CA LEU A 114 -5.26 -10.35 -2.82
C LEU A 114 -6.55 -10.81 -3.51
N PRO A 115 -6.68 -12.11 -3.83
CA PRO A 115 -7.87 -12.62 -4.50
C PRO A 115 -9.11 -12.55 -3.59
N PRO A 116 -10.31 -12.76 -4.16
CA PRO A 116 -11.54 -12.82 -3.40
C PRO A 116 -11.42 -13.87 -2.28
N HIS A 117 -12.03 -13.58 -1.13
CA HIS A 117 -11.99 -14.41 0.08
C HIS A 117 -10.64 -14.49 0.81
N ALA A 118 -9.53 -14.04 0.20
CA ALA A 118 -8.28 -13.89 0.91
C ALA A 118 -8.34 -12.58 1.72
N ARG A 119 -8.38 -12.71 3.04
CA ARG A 119 -8.15 -11.59 3.94
C ARG A 119 -6.80 -11.75 4.60
N PRO A 120 -6.08 -10.65 4.89
CA PRO A 120 -4.97 -10.66 5.82
C PRO A 120 -5.48 -10.88 7.24
N SER A 121 -6.09 -12.04 7.47
CA SER A 121 -6.70 -12.34 8.74
C SER A 121 -5.65 -12.95 9.64
N TRP A 122 -5.29 -12.20 10.67
CA TRP A 122 -4.55 -12.72 11.82
C TRP A 122 -5.28 -13.88 12.51
N ALA A 123 -6.57 -14.10 12.19
CA ALA A 123 -7.34 -15.24 12.67
C ALA A 123 -6.90 -16.58 12.05
N ASP A 124 -6.07 -16.58 10.99
CA ASP A 124 -5.29 -17.75 10.60
C ASP A 124 -3.84 -17.62 11.12
N PRO A 125 -3.56 -18.07 12.36
CA PRO A 125 -2.24 -17.96 12.95
C PRO A 125 -1.19 -18.80 12.20
N LEU A 126 -1.61 -19.86 11.48
CA LEU A 126 -0.69 -20.69 10.71
C LEU A 126 -0.19 -19.94 9.48
N ILE A 127 -1.08 -19.30 8.73
CA ILE A 127 -0.70 -18.43 7.60
C ILE A 127 0.10 -17.23 8.09
N ALA A 128 -0.35 -16.57 9.17
CA ALA A 128 0.37 -15.42 9.73
C ALA A 128 1.79 -15.78 10.20
N TRP A 129 2.00 -16.98 10.73
CA TRP A 129 3.33 -17.47 11.09
C TRP A 129 4.17 -17.83 9.85
N ARG A 130 3.61 -18.59 8.89
CA ARG A 130 4.32 -19.02 7.66
C ARG A 130 4.80 -17.85 6.80
N THR A 131 4.01 -16.79 6.74
CA THR A 131 4.32 -15.57 5.98
C THR A 131 5.29 -14.64 6.72
N GLY A 132 5.51 -14.88 8.02
CA GLY A 132 6.26 -13.99 8.89
C GLY A 132 5.48 -12.74 9.32
N LEU A 133 4.17 -12.66 9.04
CA LEU A 133 3.34 -11.53 9.46
C LEU A 133 3.22 -11.45 10.97
N LEU A 134 2.98 -12.58 11.65
CA LEU A 134 2.90 -12.62 13.12
C LEU A 134 4.20 -12.12 13.79
N PRO A 135 5.40 -12.66 13.49
CA PRO A 135 6.63 -12.13 14.08
C PRO A 135 6.91 -10.68 13.66
N ALA A 136 6.52 -10.25 12.46
CA ALA A 136 6.65 -8.85 12.06
C ALA A 136 5.76 -7.91 12.89
N LEU A 137 4.49 -8.28 13.12
CA LEU A 137 3.56 -7.53 13.96
C LEU A 137 4.05 -7.46 15.41
N LEU A 138 4.56 -8.56 15.95
CA LEU A 138 5.20 -8.59 17.28
C LEU A 138 6.43 -7.67 17.32
N GLY A 139 7.18 -7.56 16.22
CA GLY A 139 8.30 -6.63 16.07
C GLY A 139 7.89 -5.15 16.12
N LEU A 140 6.62 -4.81 15.86
CA LEU A 140 6.08 -3.46 16.07
C LEU A 140 5.69 -3.20 17.54
N GLY A 141 5.73 -4.23 18.38
CA GLY A 141 5.28 -4.22 19.77
C GLY A 141 3.77 -4.44 19.93
N ALA A 142 3.34 -4.80 21.13
CA ALA A 142 1.93 -5.15 21.42
C ALA A 142 0.94 -4.01 21.07
N ARG A 143 1.32 -2.76 21.34
CA ARG A 143 0.51 -1.60 20.96
C ARG A 143 0.43 -1.41 19.45
N GLY A 144 1.52 -1.70 18.73
CA GLY A 144 1.54 -1.65 17.27
C GLY A 144 0.66 -2.72 16.64
N MET A 145 0.74 -3.95 17.14
CA MET A 145 -0.15 -5.04 16.75
C MET A 145 -1.62 -4.68 16.99
N TYR A 146 -1.98 -4.10 18.14
CA TYR A 146 -3.34 -3.64 18.41
C TYR A 146 -3.79 -2.54 17.42
N ARG A 147 -2.91 -1.56 17.14
CA ARG A 147 -3.20 -0.48 16.19
C ARG A 147 -3.46 -1.01 14.78
N VAL A 148 -2.65 -1.96 14.31
CA VAL A 148 -2.85 -2.58 12.99
C VAL A 148 -4.11 -3.46 13.00
N CYS A 149 -4.11 -4.54 13.79
CA CYS A 149 -5.11 -5.59 13.66
C CYS A 149 -6.51 -5.21 14.15
N VAL A 150 -6.60 -4.37 15.19
CA VAL A 150 -7.88 -4.04 15.83
C VAL A 150 -8.38 -2.67 15.41
N THR A 151 -7.49 -1.67 15.40
CA THR A 151 -7.93 -0.30 15.09
C THR A 151 -7.99 -0.06 13.59
N PHE A 152 -6.88 -0.22 12.87
CA PHE A 152 -6.80 0.11 11.45
C PHE A 152 -7.61 -0.86 10.59
N GLU A 153 -7.33 -2.17 10.68
CA GLU A 153 -8.08 -3.18 9.93
C GLU A 153 -9.55 -3.22 10.35
N GLY A 154 -9.85 -3.10 11.66
CA GLY A 154 -11.22 -3.04 12.15
C GLY A 154 -12.00 -1.81 11.66
N ASN A 155 -11.32 -0.69 11.37
CA ASN A 155 -11.95 0.46 10.72
C ASN A 155 -12.23 0.17 9.24
N VAL A 156 -11.26 -0.41 8.51
CA VAL A 156 -11.43 -0.85 7.12
C VAL A 156 -12.64 -1.78 6.99
N GLU A 157 -12.68 -2.84 7.80
CA GLU A 157 -13.75 -3.84 7.76
C GLU A 157 -15.13 -3.22 8.00
N ARG A 158 -15.24 -2.30 8.97
CA ARG A 158 -16.50 -1.59 9.24
C ARG A 158 -16.94 -0.72 8.08
N MET A 159 -16.00 0.00 7.45
CA MET A 159 -16.30 0.85 6.29
C MET A 159 -16.71 0.01 5.07
N ILE A 160 -16.03 -1.11 4.82
CA ILE A 160 -16.38 -2.06 3.77
C ILE A 160 -17.76 -2.64 4.00
N ALA A 161 -18.00 -3.23 5.18
CA ALA A 161 -19.27 -3.91 5.47
C ALA A 161 -20.45 -2.94 5.29
N LYS A 162 -20.32 -1.72 5.84
CA LYS A 162 -21.36 -0.68 5.71
C LYS A 162 -21.57 -0.26 4.26
N GLY A 163 -20.49 -0.02 3.51
CA GLY A 163 -20.60 0.47 2.15
C GLY A 163 -21.03 -0.58 1.13
N LEU A 164 -20.62 -1.84 1.29
CA LEU A 164 -21.08 -2.94 0.45
C LEU A 164 -22.56 -3.24 0.70
N GLN A 165 -22.99 -3.19 1.96
CA GLN A 165 -24.41 -3.31 2.31
C GLN A 165 -25.25 -2.22 1.62
N ALA A 166 -24.77 -0.97 1.62
CA ALA A 166 -25.46 0.13 0.95
C ALA A 166 -25.54 -0.03 -0.59
N ARG A 167 -24.64 -0.82 -1.19
CA ARG A 167 -24.56 -1.05 -2.64
C ARG A 167 -25.12 -2.42 -3.08
N ASN A 168 -25.71 -3.19 -2.16
CA ASN A 168 -26.16 -4.57 -2.41
C ASN A 168 -25.08 -5.50 -3.00
N VAL A 169 -23.81 -5.24 -2.69
CA VAL A 169 -22.69 -6.10 -3.09
C VAL A 169 -22.49 -7.16 -2.01
N ALA A 170 -22.59 -8.43 -2.38
CA ALA A 170 -22.45 -9.53 -1.42
C ALA A 170 -21.02 -9.61 -0.85
N GLU A 171 -20.93 -9.71 0.48
CA GLU A 171 -19.64 -9.87 1.17
C GLU A 171 -18.96 -11.18 0.72
N GLY A 172 -17.70 -11.07 0.30
CA GLY A 172 -16.89 -12.17 -0.20
C GLY A 172 -16.73 -12.19 -1.72
N LYS A 173 -17.54 -11.46 -2.49
CA LYS A 173 -17.39 -11.35 -3.95
C LYS A 173 -16.42 -10.26 -4.38
N GLN A 174 -15.55 -9.79 -3.50
CA GLN A 174 -14.67 -8.65 -3.75
C GLN A 174 -13.20 -8.99 -3.55
N VAL A 175 -12.36 -8.36 -4.36
CA VAL A 175 -10.89 -8.41 -4.32
C VAL A 175 -10.38 -7.30 -3.43
N ASN A 176 -9.35 -7.60 -2.65
CA ASN A 176 -8.67 -6.63 -1.80
C ASN A 176 -7.35 -6.21 -2.44
N LEU A 177 -7.19 -4.92 -2.70
CA LEU A 177 -5.90 -4.30 -2.96
C LEU A 177 -5.32 -3.77 -1.66
N LEU A 178 -4.27 -4.41 -1.20
CA LEU A 178 -3.67 -4.11 0.11
C LEU A 178 -2.76 -2.88 0.07
N MET A 179 -2.02 -2.71 -1.02
CA MET A 179 -1.01 -1.66 -1.13
C MET A 179 -0.81 -1.28 -2.58
N CYS A 180 -0.88 0.02 -2.87
CA CYS A 180 -0.47 0.62 -4.13
C CYS A 180 0.49 1.77 -3.82
N HIS A 181 1.68 1.76 -4.41
CA HIS A 181 2.61 2.87 -4.24
C HIS A 181 3.48 3.13 -5.46
N GLY A 182 3.74 4.42 -5.74
CA GLY A 182 4.67 4.90 -6.76
C GLY A 182 6.04 5.20 -6.18
N CYS A 183 7.06 4.53 -6.68
CA CYS A 183 8.43 4.67 -6.25
C CYS A 183 9.07 5.88 -6.94
N VAL A 184 9.36 6.93 -6.18
CA VAL A 184 10.03 8.15 -6.67
C VAL A 184 11.55 7.94 -6.75
N ARG A 185 12.01 6.93 -7.52
CA ARG A 185 13.44 6.86 -7.88
C ARG A 185 13.79 7.92 -8.93
N ASN A 186 12.89 8.15 -9.89
CA ASN A 186 13.08 9.17 -10.91
C ASN A 186 12.21 10.41 -10.61
N PRO A 187 12.81 11.60 -10.39
CA PRO A 187 12.08 12.86 -10.27
C PRO A 187 11.19 13.17 -11.49
N GLU A 188 11.50 12.66 -12.68
CA GLU A 188 10.65 12.83 -13.87
C GLU A 188 9.32 12.06 -13.77
N TRP A 189 9.24 11.10 -12.83
CA TRP A 189 8.01 10.36 -12.53
C TRP A 189 7.25 10.94 -11.34
N THR A 190 7.67 12.11 -10.83
CA THR A 190 6.84 12.89 -9.89
C THR A 190 5.56 13.29 -10.61
N GLY A 191 4.42 12.81 -10.12
CA GLY A 191 3.10 13.02 -10.76
C GLY A 191 2.29 11.76 -11.00
N GLU A 192 2.46 10.70 -10.20
CA GLU A 192 1.52 9.58 -10.03
C GLU A 192 1.24 8.67 -11.24
N LYS A 193 1.83 8.94 -12.41
CA LYS A 193 1.56 8.17 -13.64
C LYS A 193 1.92 6.68 -13.54
N PRO A 194 3.09 6.25 -13.02
CA PRO A 194 3.44 4.83 -13.03
C PRO A 194 2.58 3.99 -12.08
N ALA A 195 2.31 4.49 -10.87
CA ALA A 195 1.49 3.78 -9.89
C ALA A 195 0.05 3.64 -10.36
N ARG A 196 -0.52 4.73 -10.88
CA ARG A 196 -1.86 4.75 -11.47
C ARG A 196 -1.99 3.75 -12.62
N ARG A 197 -1.08 3.81 -13.60
CA ARG A 197 -1.12 2.90 -14.76
C ARG A 197 -0.89 1.45 -14.38
N LEU A 198 0.00 1.18 -13.43
CA LEU A 198 0.20 -0.16 -12.89
C LEU A 198 -1.08 -0.67 -12.21
N LEU A 199 -1.73 0.18 -11.43
CA LEU A 199 -2.98 -0.17 -10.75
C LEU A 199 -4.10 -0.48 -11.75
N GLU A 200 -4.28 0.36 -12.77
CA GLU A 200 -5.22 0.10 -13.88
C GLU A 200 -4.90 -1.24 -14.57
N TRP A 201 -3.65 -1.44 -14.98
CA TRP A 201 -3.19 -2.68 -15.63
C TRP A 201 -3.44 -3.92 -14.77
N THR A 202 -3.15 -3.83 -13.46
CA THR A 202 -3.35 -4.95 -12.53
C THR A 202 -4.83 -5.30 -12.36
N ILE A 203 -5.71 -4.30 -12.30
CA ILE A 203 -7.16 -4.51 -12.19
C ILE A 203 -7.74 -5.08 -13.50
N GLU A 204 -7.36 -4.52 -14.64
CA GLU A 204 -7.82 -4.97 -15.96
C GLU A 204 -7.40 -6.43 -16.21
N ARG A 205 -6.12 -6.74 -16.00
CA ARG A 205 -5.61 -8.10 -16.12
C ARG A 205 -6.31 -9.08 -15.18
N TRP A 206 -6.65 -8.64 -13.97
CA TRP A 206 -7.41 -9.46 -13.03
C TRP A 206 -8.81 -9.78 -13.57
N TRP A 207 -9.55 -8.77 -14.01
CA TRP A 207 -10.90 -8.95 -14.55
C TRP A 207 -10.91 -9.80 -15.81
N GLU A 208 -10.01 -9.56 -16.75
CA GLU A 208 -9.82 -10.40 -17.95
C GLU A 208 -9.54 -11.86 -17.56
N GLY A 209 -8.72 -12.07 -16.53
CA GLY A 209 -8.40 -13.40 -16.01
C GLY A 209 -9.59 -14.11 -15.36
N GLU A 210 -10.52 -13.39 -14.73
CA GLU A 210 -11.77 -13.96 -14.21
C GLU A 210 -12.74 -14.31 -15.34
N GLU A 211 -12.92 -13.41 -16.31
CA GLU A 211 -13.77 -13.63 -17.48
C GLU A 211 -13.28 -14.83 -18.30
N GLY A 212 -11.97 -14.94 -18.54
CA GLY A 212 -11.37 -16.07 -19.26
C GLY A 212 -11.58 -17.43 -18.59
N LYS A 213 -11.89 -17.46 -17.28
CA LYS A 213 -12.24 -18.68 -16.53
C LYS A 213 -13.75 -18.95 -16.51
N GLY A 214 -14.55 -18.15 -17.22
CA GLY A 214 -16.02 -18.20 -17.19
C GLY A 214 -16.61 -17.58 -15.91
N GLY A 215 -15.80 -16.86 -15.13
CA GLY A 215 -16.25 -16.09 -13.98
C GLY A 215 -16.84 -14.73 -14.38
N ARG A 216 -17.47 -14.05 -13.42
CA ARG A 216 -17.80 -12.62 -13.56
C ARG A 216 -16.71 -11.81 -12.86
N PRO A 217 -16.27 -10.68 -13.44
CA PRO A 217 -15.30 -9.84 -12.75
C PRO A 217 -15.86 -9.37 -11.42
N THR A 218 -14.99 -9.33 -10.42
CA THR A 218 -15.34 -8.99 -9.04
C THR A 218 -14.98 -7.54 -8.72
N PRO A 219 -15.80 -6.82 -7.92
CA PRO A 219 -15.45 -5.48 -7.46
C PRO A 219 -14.11 -5.48 -6.72
N VAL A 220 -13.34 -4.42 -6.92
CA VAL A 220 -12.03 -4.23 -6.29
C VAL A 220 -12.12 -3.10 -5.29
N TRP A 221 -11.67 -3.34 -4.05
CA TRP A 221 -11.56 -2.28 -3.06
C TRP A 221 -10.12 -2.09 -2.61
N LEU A 222 -9.82 -0.90 -2.13
CA LEU A 222 -8.55 -0.52 -1.52
C LEU A 222 -8.80 0.39 -0.32
N ASP A 223 -7.80 0.54 0.54
CA ASP A 223 -7.77 1.60 1.53
C ASP A 223 -6.61 2.58 1.29
N THR A 224 -6.75 3.80 1.77
CA THR A 224 -5.71 4.82 1.75
C THR A 224 -5.80 5.71 2.98
N SER A 225 -4.67 6.34 3.32
CA SER A 225 -4.56 7.29 4.42
C SER A 225 -4.03 8.66 3.99
N VAL A 226 -4.00 8.90 2.67
CA VAL A 226 -3.56 10.15 2.04
C VAL A 226 -4.61 10.67 1.07
N GLU A 227 -4.88 11.98 1.11
CA GLU A 227 -5.89 12.65 0.27
C GLU A 227 -5.48 12.69 -1.21
N GLU A 228 -4.19 12.77 -1.49
CA GLU A 228 -3.64 12.67 -2.84
C GLU A 228 -3.99 11.31 -3.47
N GLY A 229 -3.86 10.22 -2.69
CA GLY A 229 -4.26 8.89 -3.12
C GLY A 229 -5.75 8.80 -3.45
N VAL A 230 -6.63 9.41 -2.65
CA VAL A 230 -8.08 9.44 -2.94
C VAL A 230 -8.34 10.05 -4.31
N ARG A 231 -7.77 11.22 -4.60
CA ARG A 231 -7.93 11.90 -5.88
C ARG A 231 -7.39 11.05 -7.04
N ALA A 232 -6.22 10.45 -6.88
CA ALA A 232 -5.62 9.58 -7.89
C ALA A 232 -6.50 8.35 -8.19
N TYR A 233 -7.14 7.77 -7.17
CA TYR A 233 -8.01 6.61 -7.32
C TYR A 233 -9.37 6.98 -7.95
N GLU A 234 -9.93 8.15 -7.63
CA GLU A 234 -11.15 8.65 -8.27
C GLU A 234 -10.96 8.82 -9.79
N GLU A 235 -9.79 9.31 -10.22
CA GLU A 235 -9.47 9.47 -11.64
C GLU A 235 -9.45 8.17 -12.45
N ILE A 236 -9.33 7.01 -11.79
CA ILE A 236 -9.36 5.69 -12.43
C ILE A 236 -10.66 4.92 -12.16
N GLY A 237 -11.68 5.60 -11.60
CA GLY A 237 -13.02 5.09 -11.41
C GLY A 237 -13.28 4.40 -10.07
N PHE A 238 -12.42 4.59 -9.06
CA PHE A 238 -12.80 4.26 -7.69
C PHE A 238 -13.76 5.30 -7.12
N GLU A 239 -14.64 4.86 -6.25
CA GLU A 239 -15.54 5.72 -5.51
C GLU A 239 -15.29 5.53 -4.01
N VAL A 240 -15.37 6.61 -3.24
CA VAL A 240 -15.27 6.53 -1.78
C VAL A 240 -16.43 5.72 -1.23
N LEU A 241 -16.09 4.64 -0.53
CA LEU A 241 -17.03 3.75 0.13
C LEU A 241 -17.27 4.18 1.59
N GLY A 242 -16.21 4.65 2.24
CA GLY A 242 -16.27 5.14 3.62
C GLY A 242 -15.02 5.93 3.98
N GLU A 243 -15.17 6.75 5.01
CA GLU A 243 -14.10 7.59 5.56
C GLU A 243 -14.20 7.60 7.09
N MET A 244 -13.06 7.53 7.76
CA MET A 244 -12.97 7.57 9.21
C MET A 244 -11.74 8.35 9.68
N GLY A 245 -11.95 9.27 10.63
CA GLY A 245 -10.85 9.89 11.37
C GLY A 245 -10.28 8.93 12.41
N VAL A 246 -8.96 8.92 12.57
CA VAL A 246 -8.24 8.07 13.52
C VAL A 246 -7.56 8.96 14.57
N ASP A 247 -7.92 8.79 15.84
CA ASP A 247 -7.24 9.49 16.92
C ASP A 247 -5.91 8.79 17.24
N THR A 248 -4.82 9.33 16.67
CA THR A 248 -3.52 8.67 16.71
C THR A 248 -2.73 8.97 17.98
N GLY A 249 -2.98 10.13 18.60
CA GLY A 249 -2.10 10.73 19.61
C GLY A 249 -0.71 11.07 19.07
N CYS A 250 -0.60 11.26 17.76
CA CYS A 250 0.64 11.54 17.03
C CYS A 250 0.51 12.84 16.23
N ASP A 251 1.61 13.33 15.69
CA ASP A 251 1.65 14.45 14.76
C ASP A 251 1.15 14.03 13.36
N VAL A 252 1.26 14.96 12.40
CA VAL A 252 0.85 14.76 11.00
C VAL A 252 1.66 13.68 10.26
N GLU A 253 2.83 13.31 10.78
CA GLU A 253 3.69 12.25 10.25
C GLU A 253 3.51 10.94 11.02
N GLY A 254 2.63 10.89 12.03
CA GLY A 254 2.41 9.69 12.83
C GLY A 254 3.46 9.44 13.91
N VAL A 255 4.28 10.44 14.24
CA VAL A 255 5.25 10.40 15.34
C VAL A 255 4.57 10.88 16.63
N ARG A 256 4.87 10.24 17.77
CA ARG A 256 4.20 10.52 19.04
C ARG A 256 4.38 11.98 19.46
N LEU A 257 3.26 12.65 19.75
CA LEU A 257 3.28 14.00 20.33
C LEU A 257 3.83 13.96 21.77
N ARG A 258 4.61 14.98 22.11
CA ARG A 258 5.13 15.29 23.44
C ARG A 258 4.11 16.11 24.22
N ALA A 259 4.32 16.20 25.54
CA ALA A 259 3.45 16.98 26.42
C ALA A 259 3.46 18.48 26.09
N GLU A 260 4.56 18.95 25.49
CA GLU A 260 4.81 20.34 25.10
C GLU A 260 4.14 20.73 23.78
N ASP A 261 3.66 19.75 23.00
CA ASP A 261 3.01 20.03 21.71
C ASP A 261 1.65 20.69 21.90
N THR A 262 1.36 21.67 21.05
CA THR A 262 0.23 22.58 21.22
C THR A 262 -1.11 21.92 20.93
N GLY A 263 -2.20 22.56 21.38
CA GLY A 263 -3.56 22.14 20.99
C GLY A 263 -3.80 22.23 19.48
N GLU A 264 -3.10 23.13 18.78
CA GLU A 264 -3.19 23.29 17.33
C GLU A 264 -2.56 22.11 16.58
N ASP A 265 -1.41 21.61 17.06
CA ASP A 265 -0.72 20.45 16.47
C ASP A 265 -1.57 19.19 16.55
N ARG A 266 -2.26 19.00 17.69
CA ARG A 266 -3.21 17.90 17.90
C ARG A 266 -4.40 17.98 16.95
N GLU A 267 -4.93 19.18 16.73
CA GLU A 267 -6.06 19.38 15.82
C GLU A 267 -5.66 19.17 14.36
N LYS A 268 -4.48 19.66 13.95
CA LYS A 268 -3.91 19.39 12.61
C LYS A 268 -3.72 17.89 12.39
N ALA A 269 -3.15 17.19 13.37
CA ALA A 269 -2.94 15.76 13.28
C ALA A 269 -4.26 15.00 13.17
N ARG A 270 -5.31 15.37 13.91
CA ARG A 270 -6.64 14.76 13.80
C ARG A 270 -7.28 14.97 12.43
N LYS A 271 -7.12 16.16 11.84
CA LYS A 271 -7.62 16.45 10.49
C LYS A 271 -6.90 15.65 9.41
N ARG A 272 -5.59 15.41 9.60
CA ARG A 272 -4.76 14.66 8.63
C ARG A 272 -4.82 13.15 8.81
N SER A 273 -5.07 12.67 10.04
CA SER A 273 -5.14 11.24 10.37
C SER A 273 -6.50 10.66 9.96
N ARG A 274 -6.71 10.50 8.66
CA ARG A 274 -7.94 9.96 8.10
C ARG A 274 -7.63 8.72 7.29
N GLN A 275 -8.62 7.84 7.23
CA GLN A 275 -8.59 6.59 6.49
C GLN A 275 -9.80 6.55 5.57
N TRP A 276 -9.57 6.17 4.32
CA TRP A 276 -10.59 5.99 3.32
C TRP A 276 -10.58 4.54 2.86
N VAL A 277 -11.76 4.02 2.56
CA VAL A 277 -11.94 2.81 1.76
C VAL A 277 -12.62 3.21 0.48
N MET A 278 -12.13 2.69 -0.64
CA MET A 278 -12.65 3.00 -1.96
C MET A 278 -12.96 1.72 -2.73
N LEU A 279 -13.94 1.78 -3.62
CA LEU A 279 -14.44 0.65 -4.39
C LEU A 279 -14.49 1.00 -5.88
N LYS A 280 -13.98 0.12 -6.73
CA LYS A 280 -14.13 0.18 -8.19
C LYS A 280 -14.97 -1.01 -8.65
N MET A 281 -16.03 -0.72 -9.39
CA MET A 281 -16.90 -1.73 -9.99
C MET A 281 -16.37 -2.20 -11.35
N PRO A 282 -16.62 -3.46 -11.73
CA PRO A 282 -16.36 -3.93 -13.08
C PRO A 282 -17.05 -3.09 -14.16
N PRO A 283 -16.52 -3.07 -15.40
CA PRO A 283 -17.19 -2.45 -16.53
C PRO A 283 -18.59 -3.06 -16.74
N GLY A 284 -19.60 -2.21 -16.95
CA GLY A 284 -20.98 -2.66 -17.19
C GLY A 284 -21.83 -2.90 -15.94
N GLU A 285 -21.26 -2.94 -14.73
CA GLU A 285 -22.02 -3.02 -13.47
C GLU A 285 -22.22 -1.63 -12.80
N GLY A 286 -21.66 -0.56 -13.40
CA GLY A 286 -21.67 0.80 -12.85
C GLY A 286 -22.74 1.71 -13.47
N LYS A 287 -23.96 1.69 -12.92
CA LYS A 287 -24.93 2.80 -12.75
C LYS A 287 -26.32 2.21 -12.46
N GLY A 288 -26.45 1.51 -11.34
CA GLY A 288 -27.76 1.38 -10.69
C GLY A 288 -28.11 2.72 -10.05
N GLY A 289 -28.49 3.69 -10.88
CA GLY A 289 -29.17 4.89 -10.39
C GLY A 289 -30.40 4.44 -9.63
N VAL A 290 -30.54 4.92 -8.39
CA VAL A 290 -31.81 4.91 -7.70
C VAL A 290 -32.76 5.76 -8.55
N GLU A 291 -33.65 5.11 -9.31
CA GLU A 291 -34.93 5.72 -9.69
C GLU A 291 -35.84 5.82 -8.47
#